data_AF-A0A3D8I502-F1
#
_entry.id   AF-A0A3D8I502-F1
#
_cell.length_a   1.000
_cell.length_b   1.000
_cell.length_c   1.000
_cell.angle_alpha   90.00
_cell.angle_beta   90.00
_cell.angle_gamma   90.00
#
_symmetry.space_group_name_H-M   'P 1'
#
loop_
_entity.id
_entity.type
_entity.pdbx_description
1 polymer ?
#
loop_
_entity_poly.entity_id
_entity_poly.type
_entity_poly.pdbx_seq_one_letter_code
_entity_poly.pdbx_strand_id
1 'polypeptide(L)'
;MAKQTKQKKHNLVASLHNASNIACIAQLDENRWLLEFVEGGFKSDEAWFLKTEDNKEFVVLPQNALNSLLGHLRTSHEEKLKILLRHEIRDLMPIDLEDTMTVAVYELEKYRQDDGNLPMVNIKNLAQKIKSNHPNLFLQLDNLFR
;
A
#
# COMPACT_ATOMS: atom_id res chain seq x y z
N MET A 1 3.07 -24.76 13.37
CA MET A 1 3.83 -23.59 12.84
C MET A 1 2.91 -22.47 12.32
N ALA A 2 1.89 -22.73 11.48
CA ALA A 2 1.00 -21.68 10.95
C ALA A 2 0.19 -20.85 11.97
N LYS A 3 -0.19 -21.44 13.12
CA LYS A 3 -0.93 -20.74 14.19
C LYS A 3 -0.10 -19.66 14.89
N GLN A 4 1.20 -19.89 15.10
CA GLN A 4 2.08 -18.92 15.78
C GLN A 4 2.34 -17.68 14.91
N THR A 5 2.42 -17.83 13.59
CA THR A 5 2.64 -16.71 12.66
C THR A 5 1.42 -15.79 12.56
N LYS A 6 0.20 -16.35 12.62
CA LYS A 6 -1.05 -15.54 12.68
C LYS A 6 -1.17 -14.76 13.98
N GLN A 7 -0.83 -15.38 15.12
CA GLN A 7 -0.88 -14.74 16.44
C GLN A 7 0.05 -13.51 16.52
N LYS A 8 1.29 -13.65 16.02
CA LYS A 8 2.28 -12.56 16.02
C LYS A 8 1.84 -11.35 15.18
N LYS A 9 1.21 -11.58 14.03
CA LYS A 9 0.69 -10.49 13.18
C LYS A 9 -0.44 -9.72 13.87
N HIS A 10 -1.34 -10.42 14.56
CA HIS A 10 -2.45 -9.80 15.27
C HIS A 10 -1.97 -8.92 16.44
N ASN A 11 -0.99 -9.41 17.22
CA ASN A 11 -0.42 -8.67 18.34
C ASN A 11 0.27 -7.37 17.89
N LEU A 12 1.03 -7.43 16.80
CA LEU A 12 1.69 -6.26 16.22
C LEU A 12 0.67 -5.18 15.79
N VAL A 13 -0.37 -5.57 15.05
CA VAL A 13 -1.39 -4.62 14.59
C VAL A 13 -2.15 -4.02 15.78
N ALA A 14 -2.48 -4.82 16.79
CA ALA A 14 -3.08 -4.33 18.02
C ALA A 14 -2.16 -3.35 18.78
N SER A 15 -0.85 -3.63 18.84
CA SER A 15 0.11 -2.75 19.50
C SER A 15 0.27 -1.40 18.79
N LEU A 16 0.16 -1.37 17.46
CA LEU A 16 0.15 -0.13 16.67
C LEU A 16 -1.09 0.73 16.94
N HIS A 17 -2.25 0.11 17.21
CA HIS A 17 -3.49 0.83 17.51
C HIS A 17 -3.57 1.32 18.96
N ASN A 18 -3.08 0.52 19.91
CA ASN A 18 -3.27 0.76 21.34
C ASN A 18 -2.08 1.45 22.01
N ALA A 19 -0.95 1.60 21.31
CA ALA A 19 0.27 2.21 21.82
C ALA A 19 0.73 1.67 23.19
N SER A 20 0.54 0.36 23.43
CA SER A 20 0.65 -0.25 24.76
C SER A 20 2.07 -0.64 25.19
N ASN A 21 3.09 -0.37 24.37
CA ASN A 21 4.48 -0.70 24.67
C ASN A 21 5.32 0.58 24.54
N ILE A 22 5.53 1.25 25.67
CA ILE A 22 6.10 2.59 25.76
C ILE A 22 7.47 2.50 26.43
N ALA A 23 8.47 3.10 25.80
CA ALA A 23 9.80 3.23 26.39
C ALA A 23 10.28 4.67 26.32
N CYS A 24 11.06 5.06 27.32
CA CYS A 24 11.81 6.31 27.33
C CYS A 24 13.21 6.05 26.78
N ILE A 25 13.70 6.97 25.97
CA ILE A 25 15.08 6.96 25.50
C ILE A 25 15.83 8.18 26.02
N ALA A 26 16.95 7.92 26.67
CA ALA A 26 17.84 8.94 27.22
C ALA A 26 19.25 8.73 26.68
N GLN A 27 19.94 9.81 26.35
CA GLN A 27 21.33 9.72 25.87
C GLN A 27 22.26 9.55 27.07
N LEU A 28 23.08 8.51 27.05
CA LEU A 28 24.13 8.29 28.06
C LEU A 28 25.45 8.96 27.64
N ASP A 29 25.83 8.81 26.36
CA ASP A 29 27.01 9.43 25.77
C ASP A 29 26.81 9.63 24.25
N GLU A 30 27.83 10.08 23.53
CA GLU A 30 27.78 10.33 22.07
C GLU A 30 27.21 9.14 21.27
N ASN A 31 27.55 7.90 21.62
CA ASN A 31 27.15 6.69 20.90
C ASN A 31 26.26 5.73 21.71
N ARG A 32 25.87 6.10 22.93
CA ARG A 32 25.13 5.20 23.83
C ARG A 32 23.83 5.83 24.28
N TRP A 33 22.76 5.09 24.10
CA TRP A 33 21.42 5.47 24.51
C TRP A 33 20.89 4.42 25.48
N LEU A 34 20.30 4.88 26.57
CA LEU A 34 19.54 4.05 27.49
C LEU A 34 18.11 3.97 26.98
N LEU A 35 17.56 2.77 26.95
CA LEU A 35 16.16 2.52 26.65
C LEU A 35 15.52 1.86 27.86
N GLU A 36 14.55 2.55 28.45
CA GLU A 36 13.84 2.11 29.65
C GLU A 36 12.35 1.95 29.32
N PHE A 37 11.83 0.74 29.47
CA PHE A 37 10.40 0.48 29.23
C PHE A 37 9.59 0.96 30.43
N VAL A 38 8.68 1.91 30.19
CA VAL A 38 7.70 2.38 31.19
C VAL A 38 6.52 1.41 31.23
N GLU A 39 6.12 0.91 30.07
CA GLU A 39 5.06 -0.07 29.92
C GLU A 39 5.44 -1.09 28.85
N GLY A 40 5.37 -2.39 29.17
CA GLY A 40 5.73 -3.47 28.25
C GLY A 40 7.19 -3.94 28.40
N GLY A 41 7.87 -4.17 27.27
CA GLY A 41 9.21 -4.75 27.25
C GLY A 41 9.71 -5.07 25.84
N PHE A 42 10.96 -5.52 25.75
CA PHE A 42 11.62 -5.84 24.48
C PHE A 42 10.99 -7.08 23.83
N LYS A 43 10.03 -6.85 22.93
CA LYS A 43 9.26 -7.89 22.26
C LYS A 43 9.32 -7.74 20.76
N SER A 44 9.73 -8.80 20.07
CA SER A 44 9.87 -8.85 18.61
C SER A 44 8.55 -8.91 17.83
N ASP A 45 7.42 -9.02 18.52
CA ASP A 45 6.07 -9.17 17.94
C ASP A 45 5.15 -7.97 18.21
N GLU A 46 5.68 -6.88 18.77
CA GLU A 46 4.95 -5.65 19.10
C GLU A 46 5.74 -4.42 18.61
N ALA A 47 5.03 -3.31 18.37
CA ALA A 47 5.60 -2.00 18.10
C ALA A 47 5.99 -1.30 19.41
N TRP A 48 7.12 -0.60 19.45
CA TRP A 48 7.53 0.17 20.63
C TRP A 48 7.43 1.66 20.36
N PHE A 49 6.80 2.38 21.27
CA PHE A 49 6.64 3.82 21.21
C PHE A 49 7.68 4.46 22.12
N LEU A 50 8.67 5.10 21.52
CA LEU A 50 9.78 5.71 22.22
C LEU A 50 9.51 7.20 22.45
N LYS A 51 9.78 7.68 23.66
CA LYS A 51 9.75 9.11 24.00
C LYS A 51 11.14 9.57 24.43
N THR A 52 11.64 10.64 23.81
CA THR A 52 12.87 11.31 24.28
C THR A 52 12.56 12.31 25.38
N GLU A 53 13.58 12.74 26.13
CA GLU A 53 13.49 13.88 27.05
C GLU A 53 12.98 15.18 26.36
N ASP A 54 13.34 15.39 25.08
CA ASP A 54 12.85 16.51 24.24
C ASP A 54 11.38 16.38 23.80
N ASN A 55 10.63 15.41 24.33
CA ASN A 55 9.25 15.11 23.95
C ASN A 55 9.07 14.77 22.44
N LYS A 56 10.10 14.23 21.79
CA LYS A 56 10.02 13.65 20.45
C LYS A 56 9.59 12.20 20.57
N GLU A 57 8.64 11.80 19.73
CA GLU A 57 8.07 10.46 19.73
C GLU A 57 8.56 9.68 18.51
N PHE A 58 9.01 8.44 18.73
CA PHE A 58 9.45 7.54 17.67
C PHE A 58 8.72 6.20 17.79
N VAL A 59 8.63 5.46 16.69
CA VAL A 59 8.10 4.10 16.70
C VAL A 59 9.16 3.15 16.18
N VAL A 60 9.47 2.11 16.95
CA VAL A 60 10.33 1.00 16.53
C VAL A 60 9.45 -0.17 16.12
N LEU A 61 9.71 -0.66 14.90
CA LEU A 61 9.05 -1.82 14.35
C LEU A 61 10.07 -2.89 13.98
N PRO A 62 9.74 -4.17 14.20
CA PRO A 62 10.48 -5.27 13.60
C PRO A 62 10.60 -5.11 12.08
N GLN A 63 11.75 -5.41 11.48
CA GLN A 63 11.98 -5.20 10.04
C GLN A 63 10.96 -5.96 9.16
N ASN A 64 10.61 -7.19 9.55
CA ASN A 64 9.60 -7.99 8.87
C ASN A 64 8.20 -7.37 8.93
N ALA A 65 7.87 -6.69 10.04
CA ALA A 65 6.63 -5.95 10.22
C ALA A 65 6.57 -4.75 9.26
N LEU A 66 7.64 -3.96 9.21
CA LEU A 66 7.73 -2.81 8.31
C LEU A 66 7.62 -3.23 6.84
N ASN A 67 8.37 -4.26 6.43
CA ASN A 67 8.31 -4.79 5.07
C ASN A 67 6.91 -5.31 4.70
N SER A 68 6.22 -5.97 5.65
CA SER A 68 4.86 -6.45 5.44
C SER A 68 3.87 -5.29 5.28
N LEU A 69 4.01 -4.23 6.09
CA LEU A 69 3.18 -3.03 6.00
C LEU A 69 3.37 -2.32 4.66
N LEU A 70 4.62 -2.11 4.24
CA LEU A 70 4.95 -1.52 2.94
C LEU A 70 4.38 -2.35 1.78
N GLY A 71 4.50 -3.69 1.87
CA GLY A 71 3.91 -4.60 0.89
C GLY A 71 2.39 -4.45 0.79
N HIS A 72 1.68 -4.42 1.93
CA HIS A 72 0.22 -4.23 1.95
C HIS A 72 -0.19 -2.87 1.39
N LEU A 73 0.53 -1.80 1.72
CA LEU A 73 0.27 -0.46 1.18
C LEU A 73 0.42 -0.44 -0.34
N ARG A 74 1.46 -1.08 -0.87
CA ARG A 74 1.67 -1.20 -2.31
C ARG A 74 0.54 -1.98 -2.99
N THR A 75 0.18 -3.15 -2.48
CA THR A 75 -0.92 -3.95 -3.04
C THR A 75 -2.24 -3.19 -3.00
N SER A 76 -2.54 -2.52 -1.87
CA SER A 76 -3.75 -1.71 -1.74
C SER A 76 -3.78 -0.54 -2.73
N HIS A 77 -2.63 0.10 -2.95
CA HIS A 77 -2.50 1.15 -3.96
C HIS A 77 -2.77 0.63 -5.37
N GLU A 78 -2.18 -0.51 -5.74
CA GLU A 78 -2.37 -1.15 -7.05
C GLU A 78 -3.84 -1.57 -7.27
N GLU A 79 -4.48 -2.15 -6.26
CA GLU A 79 -5.91 -2.49 -6.29
C GLU A 79 -6.78 -1.25 -6.50
N LYS A 80 -6.49 -0.17 -5.78
CA LYS A 80 -7.21 1.11 -5.94
C LYS A 80 -7.09 1.64 -7.37
N LEU A 81 -5.90 1.62 -7.97
CA LEU A 81 -5.71 2.06 -9.36
C LEU A 81 -6.51 1.19 -10.34
N LYS A 82 -6.52 -0.13 -10.15
CA LYS A 82 -7.30 -1.06 -10.98
C LYS A 82 -8.81 -0.82 -10.88
N ILE A 83 -9.32 -0.54 -9.68
CA ILE A 83 -10.74 -0.20 -9.46
C ILE A 83 -11.11 1.09 -10.19
N LEU A 84 -10.29 2.14 -10.03
CA LEU A 84 -10.51 3.42 -10.72
C LEU A 84 -10.44 3.24 -12.24
N LEU A 85 -9.50 2.45 -12.74
CA LEU A 85 -9.36 2.18 -14.17
C LEU A 85 -10.58 1.44 -14.71
N ARG A 86 -11.07 0.43 -14.00
CA ARG A 86 -12.30 -0.28 -14.36
C ARG A 86 -13.50 0.66 -14.41
N HIS A 87 -13.60 1.59 -13.47
CA HIS A 87 -14.66 2.60 -13.47
C HIS A 87 -14.61 3.46 -14.74
N GLU A 88 -13.45 4.06 -15.05
CA GLU A 88 -13.29 4.91 -16.24
C GLU A 88 -13.49 4.15 -17.55
N ILE A 89 -12.99 2.91 -17.65
CA ILE A 89 -13.18 2.06 -18.84
C ILE A 89 -14.66 1.75 -19.05
N ARG A 90 -15.39 1.40 -17.98
CA ARG A 90 -16.83 1.13 -18.06
C ARG A 90 -17.60 2.33 -18.60
N ASP A 91 -17.27 3.55 -18.14
CA ASP A 91 -17.93 4.78 -18.58
C ASP A 91 -17.67 5.08 -20.07
N LEU A 92 -16.60 4.52 -20.64
CA LEU A 92 -16.28 4.61 -22.06
C LEU A 92 -17.03 3.59 -22.95
N MET A 93 -17.89 2.77 -22.35
CA MET A 93 -18.73 1.75 -23.00
C MET A 93 -17.91 0.70 -23.79
N PRO A 94 -17.21 -0.21 -23.10
CA PRO A 94 -16.48 -1.29 -23.74
C PRO A 94 -17.48 -2.31 -24.32
N ILE A 95 -17.09 -3.00 -25.39
CA ILE A 95 -17.86 -4.11 -25.96
C ILE A 95 -17.86 -5.30 -24.99
N ASP A 96 -16.67 -5.64 -24.50
CA ASP A 96 -16.45 -6.60 -23.42
C ASP A 96 -15.54 -5.95 -22.37
N LEU A 97 -16.06 -5.81 -21.15
CA LEU A 97 -15.35 -5.16 -20.06
C LEU A 97 -14.12 -5.94 -19.63
N GLU A 98 -14.17 -7.27 -19.56
CA GLU A 98 -13.05 -8.06 -19.04
C GLU A 98 -11.90 -8.15 -20.05
N ASP A 99 -12.22 -8.28 -21.35
CA ASP A 99 -11.22 -8.22 -22.42
C ASP A 99 -10.55 -6.83 -22.45
N THR A 100 -11.35 -5.77 -22.37
CA THR A 100 -10.82 -4.40 -22.34
C THR A 100 -9.97 -4.16 -21.08
N MET A 101 -10.37 -4.70 -19.94
CA MET A 101 -9.60 -4.61 -18.70
C MET A 101 -8.27 -5.36 -18.78
N THR A 102 -8.19 -6.46 -19.52
CA THR A 102 -6.93 -7.17 -19.74
C THR A 102 -5.91 -6.27 -20.46
N VAL A 103 -6.35 -5.56 -21.49
CA VAL A 103 -5.52 -4.57 -22.20
C VAL A 103 -5.22 -3.36 -21.31
N ALA A 104 -6.21 -2.87 -20.57
CA ALA A 104 -6.05 -1.71 -19.71
C ALA A 104 -5.03 -1.96 -18.58
N VAL A 105 -5.03 -3.15 -17.97
CA VAL A 105 -4.03 -3.55 -16.98
C VAL A 105 -2.67 -3.68 -17.63
N TYR A 106 -2.56 -4.26 -18.83
CA TYR A 106 -1.30 -4.32 -19.55
C TYR A 106 -0.71 -2.92 -19.80
N GLU A 107 -1.53 -1.95 -20.22
CA GLU A 107 -1.09 -0.55 -20.39
C GLU A 107 -0.73 0.12 -19.06
N LEU A 108 -1.44 -0.18 -17.98
CA LEU A 108 -1.12 0.31 -16.63
C LEU A 108 0.23 -0.20 -16.13
N GLU A 109 0.55 -1.47 -16.38
CA GLU A 109 1.82 -2.10 -15.96
C GLU A 109 3.06 -1.47 -16.62
N LYS A 110 2.91 -0.83 -17.78
CA LYS A 110 4.01 -0.07 -18.43
C LYS A 110 4.47 1.14 -17.62
N TYR A 111 3.68 1.61 -16.67
CA TYR A 111 4.05 2.70 -15.77
C TYR A 111 4.83 2.22 -14.54
N ARG A 112 4.97 0.90 -14.35
CA ARG A 112 5.70 0.33 -13.21
C ARG A 112 7.17 0.74 -13.27
N GLN A 113 7.68 1.21 -12.15
CA GLN A 113 9.07 1.61 -11.98
C GLN A 113 9.97 0.40 -11.66
N ASP A 114 11.29 0.58 -11.73
CA ASP A 114 12.27 -0.49 -11.49
C ASP A 114 12.26 -1.04 -10.05
N ASP A 115 11.80 -0.24 -9.08
CA ASP A 115 11.54 -0.67 -7.70
C ASP A 115 10.24 -1.51 -7.57
N GLY A 116 9.55 -1.69 -8.69
CA GLY A 116 8.27 -2.36 -8.83
C GLY A 116 7.08 -1.50 -8.42
N ASN A 117 7.23 -0.28 -7.94
CA ASN A 117 6.09 0.54 -7.56
C ASN A 117 5.34 1.07 -8.78
N LEU A 118 4.02 1.13 -8.65
CA LEU A 118 3.16 1.76 -9.63
C LEU A 118 2.92 3.21 -9.16
N PRO A 119 3.39 4.22 -9.91
CA PRO A 119 3.26 5.61 -9.50
C PRO A 119 1.80 6.06 -9.61
N MET A 120 1.52 7.27 -9.11
CA MET A 120 0.21 7.87 -9.28
C MET A 120 -0.02 8.22 -10.76
N VAL A 121 -0.84 7.43 -11.44
CA VAL A 121 -1.21 7.62 -12.85
C VAL A 121 -2.54 8.37 -12.93
N ASN A 122 -2.66 9.32 -13.87
CA ASN A 122 -3.95 9.89 -14.22
C ASN A 122 -4.79 8.86 -14.99
N ILE A 123 -5.62 8.13 -14.25
CA ILE A 123 -6.40 7.00 -14.75
C ILE A 123 -7.38 7.41 -15.86
N LYS A 124 -7.99 8.60 -15.77
CA LYS A 124 -8.90 9.10 -16.79
C LYS A 124 -8.19 9.30 -18.13
N ASN A 125 -7.01 9.93 -18.10
CA ASN A 125 -6.20 10.10 -19.30
C ASN A 125 -5.72 8.75 -19.87
N LEU A 126 -5.39 7.80 -18.99
CA LEU A 126 -5.03 6.44 -19.41
C LEU A 126 -6.19 5.74 -20.14
N ALA A 127 -7.39 5.77 -19.55
CA ALA A 127 -8.59 5.17 -20.15
C ALA A 127 -8.91 5.78 -21.54
N GLN A 128 -8.81 7.11 -21.66
CA GLN A 128 -8.97 7.78 -22.95
C GLN A 128 -7.93 7.35 -23.98
N LYS A 129 -6.64 7.25 -23.59
CA LYS A 129 -5.59 6.75 -24.47
C LYS A 129 -5.84 5.32 -24.93
N ILE A 130 -6.31 4.45 -24.03
CA ILE A 130 -6.67 3.07 -24.37
C ILE A 130 -7.78 3.06 -25.43
N LYS A 131 -8.83 3.88 -25.27
CA LYS A 131 -9.90 4.01 -26.27
C LYS A 131 -9.41 4.51 -27.63
N SER A 132 -8.49 5.48 -27.64
CA SER A 132 -7.90 5.98 -28.88
C SER A 132 -7.00 4.95 -29.57
N ASN A 133 -6.22 4.18 -28.80
CA ASN A 133 -5.27 3.19 -29.35
C ASN A 133 -5.95 1.88 -29.74
N HIS A 134 -7.05 1.52 -29.07
CA HIS A 134 -7.80 0.27 -29.28
C HIS A 134 -9.30 0.55 -29.47
N PRO A 135 -9.69 1.29 -30.52
CA PRO A 135 -11.08 1.70 -30.73
C PRO A 135 -12.02 0.52 -30.97
N ASN A 136 -11.48 -0.64 -31.37
CA ASN A 136 -12.20 -1.89 -31.57
C ASN A 136 -12.69 -2.55 -30.27
N LEU A 137 -12.20 -2.11 -29.11
CA LEU A 137 -12.64 -2.62 -27.80
C LEU A 137 -13.88 -1.87 -27.26
N PHE A 138 -14.26 -0.77 -27.90
CA PHE A 138 -15.32 0.12 -27.42
C PHE A 138 -16.44 0.25 -28.44
N LEU A 139 -17.65 0.49 -27.95
CA LEU A 139 -18.79 0.77 -28.80
C LEU A 139 -18.60 2.10 -29.55
N GLN A 140 -18.82 2.06 -30.86
CA GLN A 140 -18.79 3.23 -31.72
C GLN A 140 -20.24 3.65 -32.01
N LEU A 141 -20.70 4.72 -31.35
CA LEU A 141 -22.08 5.20 -31.49
C LEU A 141 -22.41 5.61 -32.93
N ASP A 142 -21.41 6.07 -33.69
CA ASP A 142 -21.55 6.44 -35.10
C ASP A 142 -21.96 5.26 -35.99
N ASN A 143 -21.73 4.02 -35.55
CA ASN A 143 -22.12 2.80 -36.27
C ASN A 143 -23.49 2.25 -35.84
N LEU A 144 -24.11 2.77 -34.78
CA LEU A 144 -25.39 2.28 -34.26
C LEU A 144 -26.62 2.90 -34.95
N PHE A 145 -26.45 4.05 -35.62
CA PHE A 145 -27.54 4.79 -36.27
C PHE A 145 -27.41 4.86 -37.80
N ARG A 146 -26.74 3.90 -38.42
CA ARG A 146 -26.66 3.76 -39.88
C ARG A 146 -27.60 2.69 -40.41
#